data_AF-A0A5J4P276-F1
#
_entry.id   AF-A0A5J4P276-F1
#
_cell.length_a   1.000
_cell.length_b   1.000
_cell.length_c   1.000
_cell.angle_alpha   90.00
_cell.angle_beta   90.00
_cell.angle_gamma   90.00
#
_symmetry.space_group_name_H-M   'P 1'
#
loop_
_entity.id
_entity.type
_entity.pdbx_description
1 polymer ?
#
loop_
_entity_poly.entity_id
_entity_poly.type
_entity_poly.pdbx_seq_one_letter_code
_entity_poly.pdbx_strand_id
1 'polypeptide(L)'
;MVAHKLQPVSHLSIYFRQSKRIRFGRFQNKTHQMDTPINYQPKAYSPKRDWHDGLFDCTNDCHTCWCVTCCYPCYMCTMYRRYDECCATPLAIVFPGLLLRSYHRAKHGIEGTLFHDCLYDYCCTACAACQLDRDMKYVESTKGILNV
;
A
#
# COMPACT_ATOMS: atom_id res chain seq x y z
N MET A 1 -51.52 40.18 -6.16
CA MET A 1 -52.38 41.12 -5.41
C MET A 1 -52.08 40.92 -3.93
N VAL A 2 -51.55 41.97 -3.31
CA VAL A 2 -51.16 42.04 -1.90
C VAL A 2 -52.42 42.12 -1.04
N ALA A 3 -52.44 41.41 0.08
CA ALA A 3 -53.32 41.73 1.20
C ALA A 3 -52.63 41.39 2.53
N HIS A 4 -51.82 42.35 2.99
CA HIS A 4 -51.48 42.50 4.40
C HIS A 4 -52.78 42.68 5.21
N LYS A 5 -52.94 41.93 6.31
CA LYS A 5 -53.76 42.36 7.44
C LYS A 5 -52.83 42.73 8.60
N LEU A 6 -52.77 44.03 8.85
CA LEU A 6 -52.45 44.62 10.15
C LEU A 6 -53.49 44.14 11.19
N GLN A 7 -53.08 43.87 12.43
CA GLN A 7 -53.46 44.72 13.56
C GLN A 7 -52.69 44.40 14.85
N PRO A 8 -52.51 45.40 15.73
CA PRO A 8 -51.60 45.38 16.87
C PRO A 8 -52.37 45.47 18.22
N VAL A 9 -51.63 45.86 19.26
CA VAL A 9 -52.00 46.46 20.56
C VAL A 9 -52.38 45.53 21.73
N SER A 10 -51.53 45.51 22.77
CA SER A 10 -51.72 46.28 24.02
C SER A 10 -50.65 45.82 25.05
N HIS A 11 -49.66 46.64 25.46
CA HIS A 11 -49.68 47.77 26.41
C HIS A 11 -49.23 47.34 27.83
N LEU A 12 -48.28 48.12 28.39
CA LEU A 12 -47.85 48.21 29.80
C LEU A 12 -47.04 47.00 30.34
N SER A 13 -45.99 47.13 31.14
CA SER A 13 -45.39 48.28 31.82
C SER A 13 -44.12 47.82 32.57
N ILE A 14 -43.37 48.83 33.03
CA ILE A 14 -42.38 48.80 34.12
C ILE A 14 -40.93 48.52 33.72
N TYR A 15 -40.20 49.63 33.62
CA TYR A 15 -38.76 49.76 33.78
C TYR A 15 -38.26 49.07 35.05
N PHE A 16 -37.27 48.19 34.90
CA PHE A 16 -36.29 47.94 35.96
C PHE A 16 -34.87 48.17 35.40
N ARG A 17 -34.30 49.29 35.82
CA ARG A 17 -32.93 49.71 35.58
C ARG A 17 -32.01 48.80 36.38
N GLN A 18 -31.38 47.81 35.73
CA GLN A 18 -30.38 46.96 36.37
C GLN A 18 -28.97 47.32 35.85
N SER A 19 -28.11 47.60 36.83
CA SER A 19 -26.74 48.08 36.73
C SER A 19 -25.90 47.37 35.68
N LYS A 20 -25.22 48.14 34.80
CA LYS A 20 -24.17 47.62 33.91
C LYS A 20 -23.00 47.14 34.78
N ARG A 21 -22.99 45.85 35.12
CA ARG A 21 -21.82 45.19 35.70
C ARG A 21 -20.76 45.10 34.60
N ILE A 22 -19.72 45.91 34.72
CA ILE A 22 -18.51 45.81 33.90
C ILE A 22 -17.94 44.40 34.14
N ARG A 23 -18.10 43.51 33.15
CA ARG A 23 -17.37 42.24 33.14
C ARG A 23 -15.92 42.58 32.82
N PHE A 24 -15.04 42.46 33.81
CA PHE A 24 -13.61 42.36 33.58
C PHE A 24 -13.38 41.20 32.60
N GLY A 25 -12.96 41.52 31.38
CA GLY A 25 -12.54 40.52 30.42
C GLY A 25 -11.40 39.70 31.02
N ARG A 26 -11.57 38.38 31.07
CA ARG A 26 -10.46 37.48 31.35
C ARG A 26 -9.45 37.67 30.22
N PHE A 27 -8.28 38.20 30.55
CA PHE A 27 -7.13 38.21 29.66
C PHE A 27 -6.84 36.74 29.29
N GLN A 28 -7.25 36.34 28.10
CA GLN A 28 -6.82 35.07 27.51
C GLN A 28 -5.37 35.29 27.11
N ASN A 29 -4.44 34.72 27.85
CA ASN A 29 -3.07 34.54 27.37
C ASN A 29 -3.17 33.70 26.10
N LYS A 30 -3.08 34.33 24.93
CA LYS A 30 -2.83 33.62 23.68
C LYS A 30 -1.43 33.04 23.80
N THR A 31 -1.34 31.77 24.16
CA THR A 31 -0.15 30.99 23.85
C THR A 31 -0.01 31.02 22.33
N HIS A 32 1.09 31.58 21.85
CA HIS A 32 1.54 31.30 20.49
C HIS A 32 1.76 29.78 20.43
N GLN A 33 0.79 29.06 19.88
CA GLN A 33 0.94 27.68 19.50
C GLN A 33 2.01 27.69 18.39
N MET A 34 3.22 27.21 18.67
CA MET A 34 4.11 26.80 17.60
C MET A 34 3.48 25.56 16.98
N ASP A 35 3.01 25.67 15.75
CA ASP A 35 2.63 24.51 14.96
C ASP A 35 3.90 23.72 14.67
N THR A 36 4.12 22.63 15.41
CA THR A 36 5.16 21.67 15.06
C THR A 36 4.77 21.04 13.72
N PRO A 37 5.71 20.91 12.76
CA PRO A 37 5.40 20.24 11.51
C PRO A 37 4.96 18.81 11.83
N ILE A 38 3.80 18.40 11.29
CA ILE A 38 3.28 17.04 11.38
C ILE A 38 4.32 16.12 10.70
N ASN A 39 5.16 15.46 11.50
CA ASN A 39 6.22 14.56 11.01
C ASN A 39 5.77 13.08 10.97
N TYR A 40 4.48 12.82 11.21
CA TYR A 40 3.94 11.47 11.24
C TYR A 40 2.79 11.33 10.24
N GLN A 41 3.08 10.70 9.11
CA GLN A 41 2.04 10.20 8.21
C GLN A 41 1.65 8.80 8.70
N PRO A 42 0.37 8.54 9.03
CA PRO A 42 -0.08 7.19 9.32
C PRO A 42 0.14 6.34 8.07
N LYS A 43 1.04 5.36 8.15
CA LYS A 43 1.21 4.37 7.08
C LYS A 43 -0.12 3.63 6.97
N ALA A 44 -0.76 3.71 5.81
CA ALA A 44 -1.93 2.89 5.52
C ALA A 44 -1.55 1.42 5.77
N TYR A 45 -2.32 0.74 6.62
CA TYR A 45 -2.14 -0.69 6.84
C TYR A 45 -2.55 -1.41 5.56
N SER A 46 -1.56 -1.87 4.79
CA SER A 46 -1.79 -2.79 3.69
C SER A 46 -1.78 -4.21 4.27
N PRO A 47 -2.90 -4.95 4.25
CA PRO A 47 -2.91 -6.33 4.70
C PRO A 47 -1.90 -7.11 3.86
N LYS A 48 -1.05 -7.89 4.54
CA LYS A 48 -0.16 -8.83 3.84
C LYS A 48 -0.99 -9.99 3.30
N ARG A 49 -0.53 -10.59 2.20
CA ARG A 49 -1.15 -11.78 1.58
C ARG A 49 -0.15 -12.93 1.47
N ASP A 50 -0.65 -14.12 1.19
CA ASP A 50 0.19 -15.26 0.80
C ASP A 50 0.51 -15.27 -0.69
N TRP A 51 1.42 -16.17 -1.08
CA TRP A 51 1.66 -16.53 -2.48
C TRP A 51 0.38 -17.12 -3.09
N HIS A 52 0.18 -16.90 -4.40
CA HIS A 52 -0.97 -17.42 -5.13
C HIS A 52 -1.03 -18.96 -5.11
N ASP A 53 0.12 -19.59 -5.36
CA ASP A 53 0.30 -21.04 -5.33
C ASP A 53 1.37 -21.44 -4.30
N GLY A 54 1.35 -22.70 -3.89
CA GLY A 54 2.40 -23.31 -3.09
C GLY A 54 3.70 -23.49 -3.87
N LEU A 55 4.79 -23.73 -3.13
CA LEU A 55 6.15 -23.82 -3.70
C LEU A 55 6.29 -24.98 -4.68
N PHE A 56 5.69 -26.13 -4.36
CA PHE A 56 5.83 -27.37 -5.13
C PHE A 56 4.68 -27.63 -6.12
N ASP A 57 3.82 -26.64 -6.36
CA ASP A 57 2.71 -26.75 -7.32
C ASP A 57 3.18 -26.58 -8.77
N CYS A 58 4.31 -27.19 -9.13
CA CYS A 58 4.90 -27.13 -10.46
C CYS A 58 3.98 -27.69 -11.55
N THR A 59 3.01 -28.53 -11.17
CA THR A 59 2.00 -29.08 -12.08
C THR A 59 0.98 -28.06 -12.58
N ASN A 60 0.82 -26.93 -11.87
CA ASN A 60 -0.09 -25.86 -12.28
C ASN A 60 0.42 -25.12 -13.53
N ASP A 61 1.73 -25.19 -13.80
CA ASP A 61 2.33 -24.68 -15.04
C ASP A 61 3.59 -25.50 -15.42
N CYS A 62 3.34 -26.73 -15.89
CA CYS A 62 4.40 -27.66 -16.31
C CYS A 62 5.30 -27.08 -17.41
N HIS A 63 4.71 -26.31 -18.34
CA HIS A 63 5.46 -25.71 -19.45
C HIS A 63 6.48 -24.70 -18.93
N THR A 64 6.05 -23.78 -18.06
CA THR A 64 6.96 -22.83 -17.41
C THR A 64 8.04 -23.54 -16.62
N CYS A 65 7.69 -24.55 -15.81
CA CYS A 65 8.71 -25.25 -15.04
C CYS A 65 9.72 -25.96 -15.92
N TRP A 66 9.28 -26.55 -17.04
CA TRP A 66 10.21 -27.10 -18.02
C TRP A 66 11.14 -26.02 -18.60
N CYS A 67 10.61 -24.87 -19.00
CA CYS A 67 11.41 -23.75 -19.51
C CYS A 67 12.44 -23.25 -18.49
N VAL A 68 12.05 -23.11 -17.21
CA VAL A 68 12.92 -22.73 -16.10
C VAL A 68 14.06 -23.75 -15.94
N THR A 69 13.75 -25.05 -15.97
CA THR A 69 14.77 -26.11 -15.85
C THR A 69 15.67 -26.21 -17.09
N CYS A 70 15.13 -25.93 -18.28
CA CYS A 70 15.85 -26.04 -19.54
C CYS A 70 16.85 -24.89 -19.75
N CYS A 71 16.46 -23.64 -19.46
CA CYS A 71 17.37 -22.50 -19.47
C CYS A 71 16.98 -21.49 -18.38
N TYR A 72 17.48 -21.73 -17.16
CA TYR A 72 17.25 -20.83 -16.04
C TYR A 72 17.67 -19.38 -16.35
N PRO A 73 18.87 -19.07 -16.88
CA PRO A 73 19.26 -17.68 -17.14
C PRO A 73 18.37 -16.97 -18.17
N CYS A 74 17.95 -17.68 -19.22
CA CYS A 74 17.03 -17.14 -20.23
C CYS A 74 15.68 -16.80 -19.61
N TYR A 75 15.18 -17.69 -18.75
CA TYR A 75 13.90 -17.51 -18.09
C TYR A 75 13.95 -16.35 -17.09
N MET A 76 15.03 -16.25 -16.31
CA MET A 76 15.25 -15.11 -15.41
C MET A 76 15.30 -13.80 -16.16
N CYS A 77 15.98 -13.73 -17.31
CA CYS A 77 15.92 -12.53 -18.16
C CYS A 77 14.48 -12.16 -18.52
N THR A 78 13.62 -13.14 -18.84
CA THR A 78 12.20 -12.88 -19.11
C THR A 78 11.49 -12.30 -17.89
N MET A 79 11.72 -12.85 -16.70
CA MET A 79 11.09 -12.38 -15.47
C MET A 79 11.57 -10.97 -15.06
N TYR A 80 12.86 -10.69 -15.17
CA TYR A 80 13.42 -9.36 -14.93
C TYR A 80 12.86 -8.33 -15.91
N ARG A 81 12.71 -8.68 -17.19
CA ARG A 81 12.09 -7.79 -18.18
C ARG A 81 10.63 -7.45 -17.87
N ARG A 82 9.87 -8.31 -17.18
CA ARG A 82 8.50 -7.97 -16.72
C ARG A 82 8.48 -6.90 -15.64
N TYR A 83 9.61 -6.71 -14.95
CA TYR A 83 9.85 -5.60 -14.03
C TYR A 83 10.55 -4.41 -14.67
N ASP A 84 10.60 -4.35 -16.01
CA ASP A 84 11.31 -3.32 -16.78
C ASP A 84 12.83 -3.27 -16.52
N GLU A 85 13.40 -4.36 -16.01
CA GLU A 85 14.83 -4.50 -15.79
C GLU A 85 15.55 -5.08 -17.02
N CYS A 86 16.85 -4.83 -17.11
CA CYS A 86 17.68 -5.35 -18.21
C CYS A 86 17.78 -6.88 -18.17
N CYS A 87 17.80 -7.52 -19.35
CA CYS A 87 18.03 -8.95 -19.50
C CYS A 87 19.40 -9.42 -18.95
N ALA A 88 20.39 -8.52 -18.90
CA ALA A 88 21.72 -8.81 -18.36
C ALA A 88 21.77 -8.75 -16.82
N THR A 89 20.78 -8.12 -16.17
CA THR A 89 20.71 -7.99 -14.70
C THR A 89 20.84 -9.34 -13.98
N PRO A 90 20.09 -10.41 -14.34
CA PRO A 90 20.24 -11.70 -13.67
C PRO A 90 21.60 -12.38 -13.88
N LEU A 91 22.37 -11.99 -14.90
CA LEU A 91 23.72 -12.52 -15.14
C LEU A 91 24.80 -11.79 -14.33
N ALA A 92 24.54 -10.55 -13.94
CA ALA A 92 25.47 -9.70 -13.21
C ALA A 92 25.36 -9.85 -11.68
N ILE A 93 24.32 -10.51 -11.18
CA ILE A 93 23.99 -10.58 -9.75
C ILE A 93 24.12 -12.00 -9.23
N VAL A 94 24.65 -12.13 -8.02
CA VAL A 94 24.71 -13.39 -7.28
C VAL A 94 23.32 -13.70 -6.70
N PHE A 95 22.79 -14.90 -7.01
CA PHE A 95 21.42 -15.33 -6.66
C PHE A 95 20.30 -14.43 -7.23
N PRO A 96 20.12 -14.38 -8.56
CA PRO A 96 19.08 -13.55 -9.18
C PRO A 96 17.66 -13.98 -8.78
N GLY A 97 17.44 -15.26 -8.46
CA GLY A 97 16.14 -15.77 -8.02
C GLY A 97 15.74 -15.26 -6.66
N LEU A 98 16.61 -15.42 -5.66
CA LEU A 98 16.43 -14.83 -4.35
C LEU A 98 16.16 -13.32 -4.40
N LEU A 99 16.95 -12.57 -5.17
CA LEU A 99 16.77 -11.12 -5.26
C LEU A 99 15.40 -10.76 -5.83
N LEU A 100 15.04 -11.35 -6.98
CA LEU A 100 13.78 -11.05 -7.64
C LEU A 100 12.58 -11.48 -6.78
N ARG A 101 12.66 -12.65 -6.14
CA ARG A 101 11.64 -13.15 -5.22
C ARG A 101 11.43 -12.21 -4.04
N SER A 102 12.53 -11.76 -3.42
CA SER A 102 12.48 -10.84 -2.27
C SER A 102 11.90 -9.49 -2.66
N TYR A 103 12.29 -8.97 -3.84
CA TYR A 103 11.77 -7.74 -4.40
C TYR A 103 10.26 -7.84 -4.69
N HIS A 104 9.84 -8.89 -5.40
CA HIS A 104 8.44 -9.18 -5.70
C HIS A 104 7.60 -9.28 -4.42
N ARG A 105 8.10 -10.00 -3.40
CA ARG A 105 7.43 -10.16 -2.10
C ARG A 105 7.23 -8.82 -1.40
N ALA A 106 8.27 -7.99 -1.36
CA ALA A 106 8.22 -6.65 -0.76
C ALA A 106 7.25 -5.73 -1.51
N LYS A 107 7.27 -5.75 -2.85
CA LYS A 107 6.42 -4.91 -3.70
C LYS A 107 4.94 -5.27 -3.62
N HIS A 108 4.62 -6.56 -3.55
CA HIS A 108 3.23 -7.03 -3.58
C HIS A 108 2.65 -7.37 -2.20
N GLY A 109 3.36 -7.01 -1.12
CA GLY A 109 2.89 -7.19 0.25
C GLY A 109 2.72 -8.66 0.65
N ILE A 110 3.57 -9.55 0.10
CA ILE A 110 3.49 -10.97 0.42
C ILE A 110 4.19 -11.23 1.77
N GLU A 111 3.57 -12.05 2.61
CA GLU A 111 4.13 -12.42 3.91
C GLU A 111 5.36 -13.33 3.76
N GLY A 112 6.32 -13.18 4.67
CA GLY A 112 7.56 -13.96 4.68
C GLY A 112 8.78 -13.15 5.09
N THR A 113 9.90 -13.85 5.22
CA THR A 113 11.21 -13.28 5.56
C THR A 113 12.21 -13.59 4.47
N LEU A 114 13.26 -12.78 4.36
CA LEU A 114 14.37 -13.05 3.43
C LEU A 114 15.01 -14.41 3.70
N PHE A 115 15.08 -14.85 4.96
CA PHE A 115 15.63 -16.16 5.31
C PHE A 115 14.80 -17.31 4.72
N HIS A 116 13.46 -17.22 4.78
CA HIS A 116 12.60 -18.20 4.11
C HIS A 116 12.79 -18.18 2.59
N ASP A 117 12.91 -17.01 1.99
CA ASP A 117 13.18 -16.89 0.55
C ASP A 117 14.52 -17.56 0.19
N CYS A 118 15.58 -17.37 0.99
CA CYS A 118 16.87 -18.07 0.81
C CYS A 118 16.71 -19.60 0.93
N LEU A 119 15.97 -20.08 1.93
CA LEU A 119 15.77 -21.51 2.15
C LEU A 119 15.02 -22.16 0.98
N TYR A 120 14.00 -21.49 0.45
CA TYR A 120 13.25 -22.01 -0.70
C TYR A 120 14.09 -22.00 -1.97
N ASP A 121 14.85 -20.93 -2.21
CA ASP A 121 15.77 -20.84 -3.36
C ASP A 121 16.89 -21.89 -3.29
N TYR A 122 17.37 -22.21 -2.09
CA TYR A 122 18.36 -23.26 -1.84
C TYR A 122 17.78 -24.68 -1.95
N CYS A 123 16.56 -24.90 -1.43
CA CYS A 123 15.91 -26.22 -1.44
C CYS A 123 15.51 -26.64 -2.85
N CYS A 124 14.87 -25.75 -3.62
CA CYS A 124 14.53 -25.98 -5.02
C CYS A 124 14.43 -24.64 -5.77
N THR A 125 15.54 -24.20 -6.37
CA THR A 125 15.60 -22.95 -7.16
C THR A 125 14.57 -22.93 -8.29
N ALA A 126 14.40 -24.06 -8.99
CA ALA A 126 13.42 -24.15 -10.07
C ALA A 126 11.98 -23.99 -9.57
N CYS A 127 11.62 -24.65 -8.47
CA CYS A 127 10.29 -24.55 -7.86
C CYS A 127 10.01 -23.13 -7.37
N ALA A 128 11.01 -22.50 -6.72
CA ALA A 128 10.92 -21.12 -6.24
C ALA A 128 10.72 -20.12 -7.40
N ALA A 129 11.42 -20.32 -8.52
CA ALA A 129 11.24 -19.52 -9.73
C ALA A 129 9.88 -19.79 -10.40
N CYS A 130 9.41 -21.04 -10.46
CA CYS A 130 8.07 -21.36 -10.96
C CYS A 130 6.97 -20.70 -10.12
N GLN A 131 7.06 -20.79 -8.79
CA GLN A 131 6.10 -20.15 -7.88
C GLN A 131 6.09 -18.64 -8.10
N LEU A 132 7.27 -18.03 -8.24
CA LEU A 132 7.41 -16.61 -8.51
C LEU A 132 6.78 -16.22 -9.85
N ASP A 133 7.02 -16.96 -10.92
CA ASP A 133 6.41 -16.69 -12.24
C ASP A 133 4.88 -16.80 -12.23
N ARG A 134 4.34 -17.81 -11.54
CA ARG A 134 2.88 -17.97 -11.39
C ARG A 134 2.27 -16.80 -10.62
N ASP A 135 2.91 -16.34 -9.55
CA ASP A 135 2.43 -15.16 -8.82
C ASP A 135 2.56 -13.88 -9.65
N MET A 136 3.63 -13.71 -10.43
CA MET A 136 3.76 -12.58 -11.37
C MET A 136 2.59 -12.55 -12.37
N LYS A 137 2.26 -13.69 -12.98
CA LYS A 137 1.11 -13.83 -13.90
C LYS A 137 -0.21 -13.52 -13.19
N TYR A 138 -0.38 -14.00 -11.95
CA TYR A 138 -1.55 -13.69 -11.13
C TYR A 138 -1.67 -12.18 -10.87
N VAL A 139 -0.58 -11.51 -10.50
CA VAL A 139 -0.56 -10.05 -10.28
C VAL A 139 -0.86 -9.29 -11.58
N GLU A 140 -0.25 -9.69 -12.70
CA GLU A 140 -0.50 -9.10 -14.02
C GLU A 140 -1.97 -9.25 -14.42
N SER A 141 -2.58 -10.42 -14.20
CA SER A 141 -4.00 -10.64 -14.47
C SER A 141 -4.94 -9.81 -13.59
N THR A 142 -4.53 -9.52 -12.35
CA THR A 142 -5.35 -8.79 -11.38
C THR A 142 -5.22 -7.27 -11.51
N LYS A 143 -4.01 -6.77 -11.80
CA LYS A 143 -3.68 -5.33 -11.81
C LYS A 143 -3.42 -4.76 -13.20
N GLY A 144 -3.30 -5.61 -14.23
CA GLY A 144 -2.97 -5.24 -15.61
C GLY A 144 -1.48 -5.00 -15.86
N ILE A 145 -0.74 -4.49 -14.88
CA ILE A 145 0.72 -4.32 -14.94
C ILE A 145 1.39 -4.88 -13.68
N LEU A 146 2.59 -5.44 -13.83
CA LEU A 146 3.37 -5.97 -12.72
C LEU A 146 4.08 -4.86 -11.93
N ASN A 147 4.68 -3.91 -12.63
CA ASN A 147 5.49 -2.82 -12.08
C ASN A 147 4.67 -1.53 -11.85
N VAL A 148 3.59 -1.61 -11.06
CA VAL A 148 2.84 -0.41 -10.61
C VAL A 148 3.70 0.46 -9.70
#